data_AF-A0A7G9YVE8-F1
#
_entry.id   AF-A0A7G9YVE8-F1
#
_cell.length_a   1.000
_cell.length_b   1.000
_cell.length_c   1.000
_cell.angle_alpha   90.00
_cell.angle_beta   90.00
_cell.angle_gamma   90.00
#
_symmetry.space_group_name_H-M   'P 1'
#
loop_
_entity.id
_entity.type
_entity.pdbx_description
1 polymer ?
#
loop_
_entity_poly.entity_id
_entity_poly.type
_entity_poly.pdbx_seq_one_letter_code
_entity_poly.pdbx_strand_id
1 'polypeptide(L)'
;MAWKLIKMWIKKLFNKLAALNYLISSLVIAIIIFSIFMFFTTKVKSLPLDFHTFLETSSLSILVGYQLAGIKYLFSNIKPTFVTLKPLFRDAQKFQTYFVNLDKKLQNSKLYYFAIILIVIPFILLEFIRFWRWRISVGPIPLYFSLFEPFNRWAIALDIINHIFGYLMLFLLAIIVWIIINLIVIVNALDSNTSINIDIFHIDEMGGLRPLRNFILIIVSNYFIIITLAIISYISPRAIISYETVFLIGMLILGVIFFVITLKTIRNLINKGLKFELGKINEGYKKTYTKLINITSDKKPKFDKYELEKLSLILDVLEKEKFKIKQISHRRYDFRAIVTFVGSFLIPTITLIEKIRGFII
;
A
#
# COMPACT_ATOMS: atom_id res chain seq x y z
N MET A 1 -6.32 -4.90 -21.12
CA MET A 1 -5.55 -4.09 -22.10
C MET A 1 -4.73 -3.00 -21.40
N ALA A 2 -5.33 -2.14 -20.56
CA ALA A 2 -4.65 -1.07 -19.81
C ALA A 2 -3.43 -1.53 -18.99
N TRP A 3 -3.56 -2.60 -18.18
CA TRP A 3 -2.44 -3.17 -17.41
C TRP A 3 -1.21 -3.53 -18.26
N LYS A 4 -1.43 -4.14 -19.44
CA LYS A 4 -0.33 -4.51 -20.35
C LYS A 4 0.32 -3.27 -20.96
N LEU A 5 -0.48 -2.26 -21.33
CA LEU A 5 0.01 -1.00 -21.89
C LEU A 5 0.84 -0.21 -20.87
N ILE A 6 0.35 -0.05 -19.64
CA ILE A 6 1.06 0.65 -18.56
C ILE A 6 2.33 -0.09 -18.19
N LYS A 7 2.25 -1.42 -18.00
CA LYS A 7 3.43 -2.24 -17.71
C LYS A 7 4.46 -2.13 -18.82
N MET A 8 4.04 -2.12 -20.09
CA MET A 8 4.94 -1.94 -21.23
C MET A 8 5.54 -0.54 -21.27
N TRP A 9 4.75 0.51 -21.00
CA TRP A 9 5.23 1.90 -21.01
C TRP A 9 6.23 2.16 -19.88
N ILE A 10 5.92 1.74 -18.65
CA ILE A 10 6.81 1.84 -17.49
C ILE A 10 8.06 1.00 -17.71
N LYS A 11 7.90 -0.23 -18.23
CA LYS A 11 9.05 -1.05 -18.60
C LYS A 11 9.89 -0.37 -19.67
N LYS A 12 9.32 0.28 -20.69
CA LYS A 12 10.09 1.03 -21.70
C LYS A 12 10.80 2.26 -21.11
N LEU A 13 10.12 3.05 -20.27
CA LEU A 13 10.66 4.25 -19.64
C LEU A 13 11.86 3.90 -18.75
N PHE A 14 11.73 2.88 -17.91
CA PHE A 14 12.81 2.43 -17.05
C PHE A 14 13.80 1.48 -17.73
N ASN A 15 13.44 0.78 -18.81
CA ASN A 15 14.40 -0.04 -19.57
C ASN A 15 15.33 0.83 -20.43
N LYS A 16 14.87 2.00 -20.89
CA LYS A 16 15.78 2.97 -21.52
C LYS A 16 16.77 3.55 -20.52
N LEU A 17 16.40 3.58 -19.24
CA LEU A 17 17.24 3.93 -18.09
C LEU A 17 17.86 2.68 -17.42
N ALA A 18 17.82 1.49 -18.06
CA ALA A 18 18.05 0.16 -17.47
C ALA A 18 19.39 -0.06 -16.79
N ALA A 19 20.42 0.75 -17.08
CA ALA A 19 21.70 0.63 -16.39
C ALA A 19 21.61 1.06 -14.91
N LEU A 20 20.56 1.78 -14.52
CA LEU A 20 20.42 2.38 -13.19
C LEU A 20 19.27 1.76 -12.37
N ASN A 21 19.49 1.67 -11.06
CA ASN A 21 18.46 1.32 -10.08
C ASN A 21 17.24 2.26 -10.24
N TYR A 22 16.02 1.75 -10.11
CA TYR A 22 14.80 2.55 -10.33
C TYR A 22 14.67 3.76 -9.39
N LEU A 23 15.30 3.70 -8.21
CA LEU A 23 15.43 4.84 -7.30
C LEU A 23 16.31 5.95 -7.89
N ILE A 24 17.42 5.57 -8.52
CA ILE A 24 18.33 6.50 -9.19
C ILE A 24 17.63 7.11 -10.41
N SER A 25 16.94 6.30 -11.21
CA SER A 25 16.13 6.81 -12.33
C SER A 25 15.07 7.81 -11.88
N SER A 26 14.38 7.54 -10.77
CA SER A 26 13.41 8.46 -10.16
C SER A 26 14.05 9.78 -9.73
N LEU A 27 15.23 9.71 -9.10
CA LEU A 27 15.96 10.90 -8.66
C LEU A 27 16.42 11.75 -9.87
N VAL A 28 16.92 11.11 -10.93
CA VAL A 28 17.28 11.80 -12.18
C VAL A 28 16.06 12.47 -12.80
N ILE A 29 14.91 11.79 -12.86
CA ILE A 29 13.66 12.38 -13.36
C ILE A 29 13.24 13.58 -12.51
N ALA A 30 13.31 13.49 -11.17
CA ALA A 30 13.00 14.59 -10.28
C ALA A 30 13.92 15.80 -10.51
N ILE A 31 15.23 15.59 -10.66
CA ILE A 31 16.20 16.66 -10.96
C ILE A 31 15.88 17.31 -12.31
N ILE A 32 15.55 16.53 -13.35
CA ILE A 32 15.21 17.06 -14.67
C ILE A 32 13.95 17.93 -14.59
N ILE A 33 12.88 17.44 -13.96
CA ILE A 33 11.62 18.19 -13.79
C ILE A 33 11.89 19.50 -13.03
N PHE A 34 12.64 19.40 -11.92
CA PHE A 34 13.00 20.56 -11.12
C PHE A 34 13.80 21.59 -11.90
N SER A 35 14.80 21.14 -12.68
CA SER A 35 15.64 22.01 -13.50
C SER A 35 14.84 22.72 -14.60
N ILE A 36 13.86 22.02 -15.20
CA ILE A 36 12.93 22.63 -16.14
C ILE A 36 12.13 23.73 -15.43
N PHE A 37 11.50 23.44 -14.30
CA PHE A 37 10.74 24.45 -13.55
C PHE A 37 11.60 25.67 -13.20
N MET A 38 12.78 25.47 -12.62
CA MET A 38 13.68 26.56 -12.26
C MET A 38 14.09 27.40 -13.48
N PHE A 39 14.39 26.77 -14.61
CA PHE A 39 14.71 27.48 -15.84
C PHE A 39 13.57 28.43 -16.27
N PHE A 40 12.33 27.94 -16.32
CA PHE A 40 11.18 28.76 -16.71
C PHE A 40 10.85 29.85 -15.67
N THR A 41 10.94 29.54 -14.38
CA THR A 41 10.71 30.50 -13.30
C THR A 41 11.68 31.69 -13.39
N THR A 42 12.97 31.47 -13.69
CA THR A 42 13.95 32.56 -13.85
C THR A 42 13.64 33.51 -15.03
N LYS A 43 12.77 33.12 -15.96
CA LYS A 43 12.37 33.92 -17.12
C LYS A 43 11.09 34.75 -16.89
N VAL A 44 10.40 34.55 -15.77
CA VAL A 44 9.18 35.28 -15.38
C VAL A 44 9.55 36.27 -14.27
N LYS A 45 9.34 37.57 -14.49
CA LYS A 45 9.84 38.62 -13.57
C LYS A 45 8.96 38.80 -12.32
N SER A 46 7.68 38.51 -12.45
CA SER A 46 6.62 38.67 -11.45
C SER A 46 6.57 37.54 -10.43
N LEU A 47 7.36 36.49 -10.62
CA LEU A 47 7.36 35.31 -9.75
C LEU A 47 8.52 35.43 -8.75
N PRO A 48 8.26 35.76 -7.48
CA PRO A 48 9.31 35.78 -6.48
C PRO A 48 9.82 34.34 -6.28
N LEU A 49 11.13 34.14 -6.45
CA LEU A 49 11.84 32.92 -6.05
C LEU A 49 11.96 32.88 -4.52
N ASP A 50 10.83 32.80 -3.85
CA ASP A 50 10.76 32.64 -2.40
C ASP A 50 10.95 31.16 -2.00
N PHE A 51 11.28 30.95 -0.72
CA PHE A 51 11.49 29.61 -0.17
C PHE A 51 10.26 28.71 -0.38
N HIS A 52 9.07 29.29 -0.34
CA HIS A 52 7.82 28.57 -0.52
C HIS A 52 7.67 28.01 -1.94
N THR A 53 7.86 28.84 -2.98
CA THR A 53 7.81 28.39 -4.37
C THR A 53 8.90 27.33 -4.65
N PHE A 54 10.08 27.51 -4.07
CA PHE A 54 11.15 26.51 -4.17
C PHE A 54 10.74 25.16 -3.58
N LEU A 55 10.08 25.18 -2.42
CA LEU A 55 9.65 23.98 -1.71
C LEU A 55 8.48 23.27 -2.41
N GLU A 56 7.52 24.03 -2.97
CA GLU A 56 6.43 23.50 -3.80
C GLU A 56 6.93 22.85 -5.09
N THR A 57 7.82 23.52 -5.82
CA THR A 57 8.39 22.98 -7.07
C THR A 57 9.29 21.77 -6.82
N SER A 58 10.11 21.80 -5.75
CA SER A 58 10.93 20.67 -5.32
C SER A 58 10.06 19.47 -4.94
N SER A 59 9.03 19.69 -4.12
CA SER A 59 8.14 18.62 -3.67
C SER A 59 7.36 17.98 -4.83
N LEU A 60 6.83 18.78 -5.77
CA LEU A 60 6.18 18.26 -6.98
C LEU A 60 7.13 17.41 -7.83
N SER A 61 8.37 17.89 -8.02
CA SER A 61 9.39 17.19 -8.82
C SER A 61 9.78 15.85 -8.19
N ILE A 62 10.03 15.84 -6.88
CA ILE A 62 10.30 14.63 -6.10
C ILE A 62 9.11 13.68 -6.14
N LEU A 63 7.89 14.21 -5.98
CA LEU A 63 6.65 13.44 -5.98
C LEU A 63 6.44 12.67 -7.28
N VAL A 64 6.59 13.33 -8.44
CA VAL A 64 6.42 12.67 -9.74
C VAL A 64 7.45 11.54 -9.93
N GLY A 65 8.73 11.82 -9.62
CA GLY A 65 9.78 10.79 -9.67
C GLY A 65 9.46 9.61 -8.75
N TYR A 66 9.11 9.91 -7.50
CA TYR A 66 8.83 8.92 -6.47
C TYR A 66 7.60 8.07 -6.80
N GLN A 67 6.54 8.66 -7.35
CA GLN A 67 5.37 7.92 -7.83
C GLN A 67 5.73 6.96 -8.96
N LEU A 68 6.56 7.37 -9.93
CA LEU A 68 7.03 6.48 -10.99
C LEU A 68 7.83 5.29 -10.44
N ALA A 69 8.74 5.53 -9.50
CA ALA A 69 9.47 4.47 -8.80
C ALA A 69 8.53 3.55 -8.02
N GLY A 70 7.58 4.11 -7.28
CA GLY A 70 6.58 3.38 -6.51
C GLY A 70 5.72 2.47 -7.38
N ILE A 71 5.25 2.97 -8.52
CA ILE A 71 4.49 2.18 -9.48
C ILE A 71 5.36 1.03 -10.04
N LYS A 72 6.61 1.29 -10.43
CA LYS A 72 7.53 0.22 -10.90
C LYS A 72 7.78 -0.82 -9.80
N TYR A 73 7.97 -0.39 -8.56
CA TYR A 73 8.13 -1.28 -7.40
C TYR A 73 6.90 -2.17 -7.24
N LEU A 74 5.69 -1.60 -7.26
CA LEU A 74 4.43 -2.34 -7.17
C LEU A 74 4.34 -3.39 -8.29
N PHE A 75 4.54 -3.01 -9.55
CA PHE A 75 4.48 -3.95 -10.67
C PHE A 75 5.50 -5.08 -10.59
N SER A 76 6.68 -4.80 -10.04
CA SER A 76 7.77 -5.79 -9.94
C SER A 76 7.56 -6.75 -8.77
N ASN A 77 6.96 -6.29 -7.66
CA ASN A 77 6.89 -7.06 -6.42
C ASN A 77 5.54 -7.73 -6.16
N ILE A 78 4.43 -7.25 -6.72
CA ILE A 78 3.10 -7.88 -6.50
C ILE A 78 3.16 -9.38 -6.83
N LYS A 79 3.52 -9.77 -8.06
CA LYS A 79 3.49 -11.18 -8.45
C LYS A 79 4.43 -12.05 -7.59
N PRO A 80 5.72 -11.70 -7.42
CA PRO A 80 6.61 -12.46 -6.53
C PRO A 80 6.06 -12.65 -5.12
N THR A 81 5.55 -11.59 -4.48
CA THR A 81 5.02 -11.67 -3.11
C THR A 81 3.82 -12.62 -2.99
N PHE A 82 2.95 -12.68 -4.00
CA PHE A 82 1.84 -13.64 -3.97
C PHE A 82 2.26 -15.06 -4.37
N VAL A 83 3.33 -15.22 -5.16
CA VAL A 83 3.92 -16.53 -5.44
C VAL A 83 4.56 -17.13 -4.20
N THR A 84 5.17 -16.34 -3.31
CA THR A 84 5.71 -16.85 -2.03
C THR A 84 4.62 -17.44 -1.12
N LEU A 85 3.34 -17.14 -1.37
CA LEU A 85 2.21 -17.73 -0.64
C LEU A 85 1.80 -19.11 -1.16
N LYS A 86 2.37 -19.58 -2.28
CA LYS A 86 2.07 -20.91 -2.86
C LYS A 86 2.12 -22.05 -1.83
N PRO A 87 3.13 -22.15 -0.95
CA PRO A 87 3.21 -23.23 0.04
C PRO A 87 2.04 -23.27 1.03
N LEU A 88 1.30 -22.16 1.16
CA LEU A 88 0.16 -22.07 2.08
C LEU A 88 -1.11 -22.71 1.50
N PHE A 89 -1.14 -23.07 0.23
CA PHE A 89 -2.31 -23.69 -0.38
C PHE A 89 -2.19 -25.21 -0.29
N ARG A 90 -3.22 -25.88 0.25
CA ARG A 90 -3.28 -27.36 0.30
C ARG A 90 -3.28 -28.01 -1.09
N ASP A 91 -3.73 -27.28 -2.09
CA ASP A 91 -3.94 -27.76 -3.45
C ASP A 91 -3.36 -26.76 -4.47
N ALA A 92 -2.49 -27.27 -5.33
CA ALA A 92 -1.83 -26.49 -6.38
C ALA A 92 -2.85 -25.91 -7.39
N GLN A 93 -3.94 -26.63 -7.66
CA GLN A 93 -4.99 -26.17 -8.59
C GLN A 93 -5.73 -24.95 -8.01
N LYS A 94 -6.03 -24.96 -6.71
CA LYS A 94 -6.65 -23.83 -6.02
C LYS A 94 -5.75 -22.60 -5.96
N PHE A 95 -4.44 -22.80 -5.75
CA PHE A 95 -3.46 -21.71 -5.88
C PHE A 95 -3.47 -21.13 -7.29
N GLN A 96 -3.49 -21.97 -8.32
CA GLN A 96 -3.52 -21.52 -9.71
C GLN A 96 -4.80 -20.72 -10.01
N THR A 97 -5.97 -21.16 -9.55
CA THR A 97 -7.22 -20.40 -9.68
C THR A 97 -7.14 -19.04 -8.98
N TYR A 98 -6.60 -18.99 -7.75
CA TYR A 98 -6.37 -17.74 -7.03
C TYR A 98 -5.42 -16.81 -7.79
N PHE A 99 -4.31 -17.34 -8.31
CA PHE A 99 -3.31 -16.57 -9.03
C PHE A 99 -3.82 -16.05 -10.38
N VAL A 100 -4.62 -16.84 -11.11
CA VAL A 100 -5.32 -16.41 -12.33
C VAL A 100 -6.32 -15.30 -12.00
N ASN A 101 -7.08 -15.43 -10.90
CA ASN A 101 -8.00 -14.38 -10.45
C ASN A 101 -7.27 -13.10 -10.04
N LEU A 102 -6.10 -13.21 -9.40
CA LEU A 102 -5.22 -12.09 -9.10
C LEU A 102 -4.80 -11.38 -10.39
N ASP A 103 -4.31 -12.12 -11.38
CA ASP A 103 -3.86 -11.53 -12.65
C ASP A 103 -5.04 -10.89 -13.42
N LYS A 104 -6.23 -11.51 -13.39
CA LYS A 104 -7.45 -10.97 -13.99
C LYS A 104 -7.90 -9.66 -13.32
N LYS A 105 -7.83 -9.58 -11.99
CA LYS A 105 -8.18 -8.37 -11.22
C LYS A 105 -7.20 -7.23 -11.50
N LEU A 106 -5.91 -7.51 -11.53
CA LEU A 106 -4.89 -6.53 -11.93
C LEU A 106 -5.04 -6.07 -13.39
N GLN A 107 -5.59 -6.92 -14.27
CA GLN A 107 -5.87 -6.55 -15.66
C GLN A 107 -7.21 -5.84 -15.86
N ASN A 108 -8.02 -5.65 -14.81
CA ASN A 108 -9.36 -5.08 -14.93
C ASN A 108 -9.29 -3.59 -15.32
N SER A 109 -9.63 -3.31 -16.58
CA SER A 109 -9.61 -1.96 -17.14
C SER A 109 -10.72 -1.07 -16.62
N LYS A 110 -11.86 -1.61 -16.16
CA LYS A 110 -12.99 -0.78 -15.70
C LYS A 110 -12.62 0.01 -14.45
N LEU A 111 -12.07 -0.66 -13.44
CA LEU A 111 -11.60 -0.01 -12.21
C LEU A 111 -10.46 0.97 -12.46
N TYR A 112 -9.63 0.70 -13.47
CA TYR A 112 -8.55 1.60 -13.87
C TYR A 112 -9.07 2.93 -14.39
N TYR A 113 -9.98 2.89 -15.37
CA TYR A 113 -10.58 4.11 -15.91
C TYR A 113 -11.41 4.83 -14.86
N PHE A 114 -12.15 4.09 -14.02
CA PHE A 114 -12.89 4.67 -12.92
C PHE A 114 -12.00 5.45 -11.94
N ALA A 115 -10.84 4.91 -11.55
CA ALA A 115 -9.90 5.60 -10.66
C ALA A 115 -9.36 6.90 -11.29
N ILE A 116 -9.03 6.87 -12.58
CA ILE A 116 -8.57 8.07 -13.31
C ILE A 116 -9.67 9.13 -13.36
N ILE A 117 -10.88 8.73 -13.74
CA ILE A 117 -12.05 9.62 -13.81
C ILE A 117 -12.28 10.25 -12.44
N LEU A 118 -12.30 9.45 -11.37
CA LEU A 118 -12.58 9.91 -10.02
C LEU A 118 -11.52 10.87 -9.47
N ILE A 119 -10.26 10.73 -9.87
CA ILE A 119 -9.15 11.52 -9.32
C ILE A 119 -8.83 12.73 -10.20
N VAL A 120 -8.84 12.60 -11.52
CA VAL A 120 -8.39 13.67 -12.44
C VAL A 120 -9.52 14.63 -12.78
N ILE A 121 -10.72 14.13 -13.07
CA ILE A 121 -11.83 14.97 -13.56
C ILE A 121 -12.27 16.02 -12.56
N PRO A 122 -12.39 15.73 -11.24
CA PRO A 122 -12.80 16.77 -10.29
C PRO A 122 -11.83 17.96 -10.25
N PHE A 123 -10.52 17.72 -10.45
CA PHE A 123 -9.53 18.78 -10.49
C PHE A 123 -9.66 19.62 -11.77
N ILE A 124 -9.87 18.97 -12.93
CA ILE A 124 -10.17 19.67 -14.19
C ILE A 124 -11.43 20.54 -14.03
N LEU A 125 -12.51 19.98 -13.49
CA LEU A 125 -13.77 20.71 -13.27
C LEU A 125 -13.57 21.89 -12.32
N LEU A 126 -12.79 21.71 -11.26
CA LEU A 126 -12.50 22.75 -10.29
C LEU A 126 -11.68 23.90 -10.90
N GLU A 127 -10.72 23.62 -11.78
CA GLU A 127 -10.02 24.66 -12.57
C GLU A 127 -11.00 25.43 -13.47
N PHE A 128 -11.87 24.72 -14.20
CA PHE A 128 -12.90 25.37 -15.02
C PHE A 128 -13.82 26.26 -14.19
N ILE A 129 -14.27 25.78 -13.03
CA ILE A 129 -15.13 26.56 -12.11
C ILE A 129 -14.38 27.80 -11.61
N ARG A 130 -13.10 27.68 -11.20
CA ARG A 130 -12.29 28.82 -10.74
C ARG A 130 -12.11 29.86 -11.85
N PHE A 131 -11.80 29.42 -13.06
CA PHE A 131 -11.65 30.29 -14.21
C PHE A 131 -12.93 31.05 -14.54
N TRP A 132 -14.06 30.36 -14.64
CA TRP A 132 -15.36 30.99 -14.92
C TRP A 132 -15.83 31.89 -13.77
N ARG A 133 -15.59 31.49 -12.52
CA ARG A 133 -15.90 32.31 -11.35
C ARG A 133 -15.14 33.62 -11.40
N TRP A 134 -13.85 33.62 -11.73
CA TRP A 134 -13.10 34.87 -11.91
C TRP A 134 -13.59 35.71 -13.10
N ARG A 135 -13.96 35.06 -14.21
CA ARG A 135 -14.41 35.77 -15.41
C ARG A 135 -15.78 36.44 -15.24
N ILE A 136 -16.68 35.81 -14.47
CA ILE A 136 -18.08 36.25 -14.31
C ILE A 136 -18.32 37.00 -13.00
N SER A 137 -17.66 36.59 -11.91
CA SER A 137 -17.77 37.23 -10.60
C SER A 137 -16.44 37.89 -10.26
N VAL A 138 -16.44 38.93 -9.41
CA VAL A 138 -15.21 39.56 -8.86
C VAL A 138 -14.51 38.60 -7.87
N GLY A 139 -14.31 37.36 -8.29
CA GLY A 139 -13.59 36.34 -7.55
C GLY A 139 -12.08 36.56 -7.63
N PRO A 140 -11.31 35.86 -6.78
CA PRO A 140 -9.86 35.95 -6.80
C PRO A 140 -9.31 35.50 -8.17
N ILE A 141 -8.30 36.22 -8.65
CA ILE A 141 -7.60 35.90 -9.91
C ILE A 141 -7.03 34.47 -9.78
N PRO A 142 -7.31 33.57 -10.73
CA PRO A 142 -6.75 32.23 -10.69
C PRO A 142 -5.23 32.29 -10.87
N LEU A 143 -4.52 31.34 -10.27
CA LEU A 143 -3.05 31.30 -10.19
C LEU A 143 -2.43 30.87 -11.53
N TYR A 144 -2.70 31.61 -12.60
CA TYR A 144 -2.02 31.49 -13.89
C TYR A 144 -0.99 32.60 -14.00
N PHE A 145 0.27 32.25 -14.23
CA PHE A 145 1.37 33.21 -14.38
C PHE A 145 1.14 34.14 -15.58
N SER A 146 0.51 33.65 -16.64
CA SER A 146 0.09 34.43 -17.80
C SER A 146 -0.96 35.50 -17.48
N LEU A 147 -1.69 35.42 -16.36
CA LEU A 147 -2.61 36.49 -15.96
C LEU A 147 -1.89 37.67 -15.29
N PHE A 148 -0.72 37.41 -14.68
CA PHE A 148 0.12 38.45 -14.07
C PHE A 148 1.09 39.06 -15.09
N GLU A 149 1.54 38.28 -16.09
CA GLU A 149 2.37 38.75 -17.21
C GLU A 149 1.80 38.31 -18.59
N PRO A 150 0.71 38.93 -19.08
CA PRO A 150 -0.03 38.47 -20.26
C PRO A 150 0.75 38.51 -21.58
N PHE A 151 1.80 39.32 -21.67
CA PHE A 151 2.62 39.45 -22.88
C PHE A 151 3.91 38.61 -22.85
N ASN A 152 4.20 37.91 -21.74
CA ASN A 152 5.40 37.11 -21.62
C ASN A 152 5.16 35.66 -22.09
N ARG A 153 5.80 35.26 -23.20
CA ARG A 153 5.72 33.89 -23.73
C ARG A 153 6.22 32.84 -22.72
N TRP A 154 7.16 33.22 -21.85
CA TRP A 154 7.67 32.33 -20.81
C TRP A 154 6.65 32.06 -19.70
N ALA A 155 5.80 33.04 -19.37
CA ALA A 155 4.73 32.86 -18.39
C ALA A 155 3.67 31.87 -18.89
N ILE A 156 3.29 31.95 -20.17
CA ILE A 156 2.40 30.99 -20.83
C ILE A 156 3.02 29.58 -20.84
N ALA A 157 4.31 29.47 -21.19
CA ALA A 157 5.00 28.19 -21.19
C ALA A 157 5.08 27.57 -19.79
N LEU A 158 5.33 28.38 -18.75
CA LEU A 158 5.35 27.94 -17.37
C LEU A 158 3.97 27.45 -16.91
N ASP A 159 2.88 28.12 -17.29
CA ASP A 159 1.52 27.66 -17.02
C ASP A 159 1.26 26.28 -17.64
N ILE A 160 1.61 26.10 -18.92
CA ILE A 160 1.45 24.80 -19.61
C ILE A 160 2.24 23.70 -18.89
N ILE A 161 3.49 23.98 -18.55
CA ILE A 161 4.37 23.03 -17.86
C ILE A 161 3.80 22.66 -16.49
N ASN A 162 3.33 23.65 -15.73
CA ASN A 162 2.75 23.43 -14.40
C ASN A 162 1.52 22.53 -14.47
N HIS A 163 0.62 22.76 -15.44
CA HIS A 163 -0.57 21.92 -15.63
C HIS A 163 -0.19 20.52 -16.11
N ILE A 164 0.76 20.38 -17.05
CA ILE A 164 1.22 19.05 -17.50
C ILE A 164 1.73 18.23 -16.33
N PHE A 165 2.59 18.81 -15.47
CA PHE A 165 3.14 18.09 -14.32
C PHE A 165 2.12 17.87 -13.21
N GLY A 166 1.21 18.81 -12.95
CA GLY A 166 0.10 18.63 -12.02
C GLY A 166 -0.83 17.49 -12.43
N TYR A 167 -1.27 17.45 -13.69
CA TYR A 167 -2.10 16.36 -14.21
C TYR A 167 -1.34 15.04 -14.30
N LEU A 168 -0.06 15.05 -14.63
CA LEU A 168 0.78 13.85 -14.60
C LEU A 168 0.84 13.27 -13.19
N MET A 169 1.04 14.12 -12.17
CA MET A 169 1.03 13.70 -10.77
C MET A 169 -0.30 13.05 -10.39
N LEU A 170 -1.44 13.70 -10.69
CA LEU A 170 -2.77 13.16 -10.39
C LEU A 170 -3.03 11.84 -11.11
N PHE A 171 -2.58 11.72 -12.36
CA PHE A 171 -2.68 10.49 -13.14
C PHE A 171 -1.86 9.34 -12.52
N LEU A 172 -0.63 9.62 -12.09
CA LEU A 172 0.23 8.63 -11.41
C LEU A 172 -0.37 8.23 -10.06
N LEU A 173 -0.90 9.19 -9.29
CA LEU A 173 -1.61 8.92 -8.05
C LEU A 173 -2.83 8.00 -8.29
N ALA A 174 -3.59 8.23 -9.37
CA ALA A 174 -4.72 7.39 -9.73
C ALA A 174 -4.32 5.94 -10.04
N ILE A 175 -3.17 5.74 -10.69
CA ILE A 175 -2.60 4.39 -10.91
C ILE A 175 -2.31 3.72 -9.56
N ILE A 176 -1.70 4.44 -8.61
CA ILE A 176 -1.36 3.89 -7.29
C ILE A 176 -2.61 3.53 -6.50
N VAL A 177 -3.62 4.41 -6.48
CA VAL A 177 -4.93 4.15 -5.85
C VAL A 177 -5.60 2.93 -6.44
N TRP A 178 -5.62 2.84 -7.77
CA TRP A 178 -6.18 1.68 -8.46
C TRP A 178 -5.47 0.38 -8.06
N ILE A 179 -4.15 0.38 -7.96
CA ILE A 179 -3.39 -0.78 -7.50
C ILE A 179 -3.77 -1.13 -6.05
N ILE A 180 -3.82 -0.15 -5.15
CA ILE A 180 -4.20 -0.34 -3.74
C ILE A 180 -5.60 -0.95 -3.61
N ILE A 181 -6.59 -0.42 -4.34
CA ILE A 181 -7.96 -0.96 -4.34
C ILE A 181 -7.99 -2.42 -4.80
N ASN A 182 -7.26 -2.76 -5.87
CA ASN A 182 -7.16 -4.15 -6.30
C ASN A 182 -6.48 -5.03 -5.25
N LEU A 183 -5.44 -4.54 -4.58
CA LEU A 183 -4.77 -5.26 -3.50
C LEU A 183 -5.70 -5.51 -2.31
N ILE A 184 -6.52 -4.54 -1.90
CA ILE A 184 -7.57 -4.73 -0.88
C ILE A 184 -8.46 -5.92 -1.26
N VAL A 185 -8.95 -5.91 -2.51
CA VAL A 185 -9.88 -6.93 -3.00
C VAL A 185 -9.21 -8.32 -3.13
N ILE A 186 -7.93 -8.36 -3.47
CA ILE A 186 -7.14 -9.59 -3.58
C ILE A 186 -6.84 -10.16 -2.19
N VAL A 187 -6.36 -9.32 -1.27
CA VAL A 187 -6.05 -9.70 0.11
C VAL A 187 -7.32 -10.16 0.82
N ASN A 188 -8.42 -9.43 0.71
CA ASN A 188 -9.68 -9.85 1.34
C ASN A 188 -10.19 -11.21 0.81
N ALA A 189 -9.90 -11.55 -0.46
CA ALA A 189 -10.23 -12.86 -1.02
C ALA A 189 -9.40 -14.01 -0.39
N LEU A 190 -8.20 -13.74 0.13
CA LEU A 190 -7.43 -14.74 0.89
C LEU A 190 -8.18 -15.14 2.16
N ASP A 191 -8.79 -14.20 2.87
CA ASP A 191 -9.55 -14.55 4.08
C ASP A 191 -10.70 -15.51 3.74
N SER A 192 -11.42 -15.29 2.65
CA SER A 192 -12.52 -16.18 2.26
C SER A 192 -12.10 -17.59 1.84
N ASN A 193 -10.80 -17.83 1.58
CA ASN A 193 -10.36 -19.08 0.98
C ASN A 193 -10.04 -20.16 2.04
N THR A 194 -10.88 -21.19 2.11
CA THR A 194 -10.76 -22.30 3.08
C THR A 194 -9.62 -23.26 2.78
N SER A 195 -9.00 -23.18 1.60
CA SER A 195 -7.90 -24.07 1.21
C SER A 195 -6.52 -23.64 1.71
N ILE A 196 -6.44 -22.50 2.40
CA ILE A 196 -5.19 -21.99 2.94
C ILE A 196 -4.90 -22.70 4.26
N ASN A 197 -3.78 -23.43 4.30
CA ASN A 197 -3.22 -24.02 5.51
C ASN A 197 -1.96 -23.25 5.89
N ILE A 198 -1.94 -22.73 7.10
CA ILE A 198 -0.79 -21.99 7.61
C ILE A 198 -0.06 -22.94 8.54
N ASP A 199 1.22 -23.15 8.24
CA ASP A 199 2.10 -23.85 9.14
C ASP A 199 2.56 -22.91 10.24
N ILE A 200 2.01 -23.09 11.44
CA ILE A 200 2.27 -22.21 12.58
C ILE A 200 3.66 -22.43 13.16
N PHE A 201 4.26 -23.59 12.86
CA PHE A 201 5.60 -23.96 13.32
C PHE A 201 6.69 -23.51 12.33
N HIS A 202 6.31 -22.80 11.27
CA HIS A 202 7.28 -22.20 10.36
C HIS A 202 8.23 -21.25 11.11
N ILE A 203 9.50 -21.23 10.70
CA ILE A 203 10.60 -20.42 11.25
C ILE A 203 10.24 -18.93 11.41
N ASP A 204 9.29 -18.40 10.64
CA ASP A 204 8.91 -16.99 10.67
C ASP A 204 7.86 -16.63 11.72
N GLU A 205 7.39 -17.60 12.53
CA GLU A 205 6.31 -17.48 13.54
C GLU A 205 4.97 -16.96 12.98
N MET A 206 4.86 -16.79 11.65
CA MET A 206 3.70 -16.25 10.94
C MET A 206 3.20 -17.19 9.84
N GLY A 207 3.76 -18.40 9.79
CA GLY A 207 3.44 -19.43 8.82
C GLY A 207 3.50 -18.95 7.38
N GLY A 208 4.61 -18.32 7.01
CA GLY A 208 4.89 -17.88 5.65
C GLY A 208 4.17 -16.61 5.21
N LEU A 209 3.41 -15.94 6.10
CA LEU A 209 2.72 -14.67 5.79
C LEU A 209 3.62 -13.43 5.94
N ARG A 210 4.83 -13.58 6.47
CA ARG A 210 5.77 -12.47 6.68
C ARG A 210 6.10 -11.68 5.40
N PRO A 211 6.31 -12.29 4.22
CA PRO A 211 6.56 -11.55 2.98
C PRO A 211 5.38 -10.67 2.56
N LEU A 212 4.15 -11.18 2.70
CA LEU A 212 2.93 -10.42 2.43
C LEU A 212 2.87 -9.21 3.36
N ARG A 213 2.99 -9.43 4.67
CA ARG A 213 2.99 -8.35 5.67
C ARG A 213 4.01 -7.25 5.36
N ASN A 214 5.26 -7.63 5.14
CA ASN A 214 6.33 -6.67 4.91
C ASN A 214 6.07 -5.85 3.62
N PHE A 215 5.57 -6.51 2.57
CA PHE A 215 5.17 -5.86 1.34
C PHE A 215 4.06 -4.82 1.57
N ILE A 216 3.05 -5.15 2.37
CA ILE A 216 1.96 -4.23 2.72
C ILE A 216 2.48 -3.01 3.49
N LEU A 217 3.33 -3.23 4.50
CA LEU A 217 3.92 -2.14 5.28
C LEU A 217 4.72 -1.18 4.42
N ILE A 218 5.50 -1.71 3.46
CA ILE A 218 6.25 -0.90 2.50
C ILE A 218 5.30 -0.09 1.62
N ILE A 219 4.23 -0.69 1.10
CA ILE A 219 3.25 0.02 0.27
C ILE A 219 2.57 1.14 1.04
N VAL A 220 2.08 0.85 2.25
CA VAL A 220 1.37 1.83 3.07
C VAL A 220 2.29 2.99 3.45
N SER A 221 3.53 2.69 3.83
CA SER A 221 4.52 3.73 4.16
C SER A 221 4.82 4.61 2.95
N ASN A 222 5.09 4.01 1.78
CA ASN A 222 5.35 4.76 0.55
C ASN A 222 4.13 5.59 0.11
N TYR A 223 2.92 5.07 0.33
CA TYR A 223 1.68 5.78 0.03
C TYR A 223 1.51 7.02 0.91
N PHE A 224 1.81 6.94 2.21
CA PHE A 224 1.78 8.11 3.09
C PHE A 224 2.88 9.13 2.76
N ILE A 225 4.05 8.70 2.30
CA ILE A 225 5.09 9.60 1.78
C ILE A 225 4.57 10.36 0.55
N ILE A 226 3.91 9.67 -0.38
CA ILE A 226 3.30 10.30 -1.56
C ILE A 226 2.26 11.34 -1.16
N ILE A 227 1.39 11.01 -0.19
CA ILE A 227 0.40 11.96 0.31
C ILE A 227 1.06 13.16 0.99
N THR A 228 2.12 12.94 1.77
CA THR A 228 2.87 14.02 2.43
C THR A 228 3.43 14.99 1.39
N LEU A 229 4.11 14.47 0.38
CA LEU A 229 4.64 15.29 -0.71
C LEU A 229 3.53 16.01 -1.49
N ALA A 230 2.38 15.36 -1.70
CA ALA A 230 1.23 15.98 -2.34
C ALA A 230 0.61 17.11 -1.50
N ILE A 231 0.53 16.95 -0.17
CA ILE A 231 0.10 18.01 0.75
C ILE A 231 1.03 19.22 0.61
N ILE A 232 2.35 18.98 0.61
CA ILE A 232 3.34 20.04 0.51
C ILE A 232 3.21 20.80 -0.82
N SER A 233 2.99 20.07 -1.92
CA SER A 233 2.97 20.63 -3.27
C SER A 233 1.62 21.25 -3.69
N TYR A 234 0.49 20.82 -3.13
CA TYR A 234 -0.86 21.27 -3.55
C TYR A 234 -1.59 22.15 -2.54
N ILE A 235 -1.26 22.06 -1.25
CA ILE A 235 -1.96 22.87 -0.23
C ILE A 235 -1.20 24.18 -0.05
N SER A 236 -1.85 25.25 -0.50
CA SER A 236 -1.41 26.63 -0.24
C SER A 236 -1.44 26.94 1.27
N PRO A 237 -0.46 27.69 1.82
CA PRO A 237 -0.46 28.09 3.22
C PRO A 237 -1.72 28.88 3.56
N ARG A 238 -2.30 28.62 4.74
CA ARG A 238 -3.54 29.28 5.22
C ARG A 238 -4.79 28.98 4.38
N ALA A 239 -4.83 27.83 3.70
CA ALA A 239 -6.01 27.42 2.97
C ALA A 239 -7.23 27.28 3.90
N ILE A 240 -8.30 28.01 3.60
CA ILE A 240 -9.67 27.63 4.00
C ILE A 240 -9.91 26.23 3.44
N ILE A 241 -10.59 25.34 4.19
CA ILE A 241 -10.87 23.94 3.80
C ILE A 241 -11.26 23.87 2.32
N SER A 242 -10.31 23.47 1.49
CA SER A 242 -10.46 23.45 0.04
C SER A 242 -10.82 22.03 -0.42
N TYR A 243 -11.29 21.91 -1.66
CA TYR A 243 -11.56 20.59 -2.24
C TYR A 243 -10.31 19.69 -2.21
N GLU A 244 -9.14 20.24 -2.49
CA GLU A 244 -7.85 19.53 -2.45
C GLU A 244 -7.56 18.97 -1.05
N THR A 245 -7.89 19.73 0.00
CA THR A 245 -7.76 19.32 1.40
C THR A 245 -8.68 18.12 1.70
N VAL A 246 -9.95 18.21 1.30
CA VAL A 246 -10.94 17.12 1.49
C VAL A 246 -10.54 15.87 0.72
N PHE A 247 -10.06 16.05 -0.53
CA PHE A 247 -9.55 14.96 -1.36
C PHE A 247 -8.38 14.24 -0.69
N LEU A 248 -7.38 14.97 -0.19
CA LEU A 248 -6.21 14.40 0.50
C LEU A 248 -6.60 13.69 1.81
N ILE A 249 -7.58 14.20 2.56
CA ILE A 249 -8.14 13.50 3.72
C ILE A 249 -8.77 12.16 3.31
N GLY A 250 -9.55 12.14 2.22
CA GLY A 250 -10.11 10.90 1.66
C GLY A 250 -9.02 9.90 1.28
N MET A 251 -7.91 10.38 0.72
CA MET A 251 -6.74 9.57 0.39
C MET A 251 -6.04 9.01 1.63
N LEU A 252 -5.94 9.76 2.72
CA LEU A 252 -5.42 9.27 3.99
C LEU A 252 -6.29 8.15 4.55
N ILE A 253 -7.62 8.34 4.56
CA ILE A 253 -8.59 7.33 5.01
C ILE A 253 -8.45 6.04 4.19
N LEU A 254 -8.27 6.12 2.87
CA LEU A 254 -8.04 4.95 2.02
C LEU A 254 -6.80 4.14 2.46
N GLY A 255 -5.71 4.82 2.82
CA GLY A 255 -4.49 4.18 3.34
C GLY A 255 -4.74 3.43 4.64
N VAL A 256 -5.50 4.04 5.56
CA VAL A 256 -5.92 3.40 6.83
C VAL A 256 -6.78 2.16 6.55
N ILE A 257 -7.79 2.28 5.67
CA ILE A 257 -8.67 1.16 5.28
C ILE A 257 -7.85 0.00 4.72
N PHE A 258 -6.90 0.29 3.82
CA PHE A 258 -6.05 -0.74 3.23
C PHE A 258 -5.25 -1.51 4.30
N PHE A 259 -4.62 -0.79 5.22
CA PHE A 259 -3.86 -1.38 6.32
C PHE A 259 -4.74 -2.25 7.23
N VAL A 260 -5.90 -1.72 7.66
CA VAL A 260 -6.80 -2.41 8.59
C VAL A 260 -7.36 -3.69 7.99
N ILE A 261 -7.89 -3.65 6.76
CA ILE A 261 -8.45 -4.84 6.09
C ILE A 261 -7.40 -5.93 6.01
N THR A 262 -6.19 -5.53 5.66
CA THR A 262 -5.11 -6.44 5.39
C THR A 262 -4.53 -7.07 6.67
N LEU A 263 -4.35 -6.28 7.73
CA LEU A 263 -3.97 -6.78 9.04
C LEU A 263 -5.03 -7.75 9.58
N LYS A 264 -6.32 -7.42 9.40
CA LYS A 264 -7.44 -8.30 9.73
C LYS A 264 -7.37 -9.62 8.98
N THR A 265 -7.12 -9.59 7.67
CA THR A 265 -6.94 -10.81 6.86
C THR A 265 -5.79 -11.68 7.37
N ILE A 266 -4.61 -11.10 7.60
CA ILE A 266 -3.44 -11.84 8.12
C ILE A 266 -3.79 -12.48 9.46
N ARG A 267 -4.42 -11.73 10.36
CA ARG A 267 -4.85 -12.24 11.67
C ARG A 267 -5.86 -13.38 11.54
N ASN A 268 -6.84 -13.25 10.67
CA ASN A 268 -7.86 -14.28 10.44
C ASN A 268 -7.27 -15.56 9.87
N LEU A 269 -6.34 -15.41 8.92
CA LEU A 269 -5.58 -16.52 8.37
C LEU A 269 -4.82 -17.25 9.49
N ILE A 270 -4.00 -16.55 10.28
CA ILE A 270 -3.26 -17.15 11.41
C ILE A 270 -4.22 -17.85 12.38
N ASN A 271 -5.36 -17.23 12.70
CA ASN A 271 -6.37 -17.84 13.57
C ASN A 271 -6.95 -19.13 13.02
N LYS A 272 -7.15 -19.24 11.70
CA LYS A 272 -7.60 -20.46 11.04
C LYS A 272 -6.56 -21.56 11.14
N GLY A 273 -5.29 -21.22 10.91
CA GLY A 273 -4.16 -22.13 11.16
C GLY A 273 -4.16 -22.65 12.59
N LEU A 274 -4.24 -21.74 13.58
CA LEU A 274 -4.24 -22.07 15.01
C LEU A 274 -5.37 -23.02 15.39
N LYS A 275 -6.59 -22.75 14.91
CA LYS A 275 -7.74 -23.63 15.15
C LYS A 275 -7.53 -25.02 14.55
N PHE A 276 -6.94 -25.09 13.36
CA PHE A 276 -6.69 -26.36 12.69
C PHE A 276 -5.65 -27.22 13.43
N GLU A 277 -4.51 -26.65 13.81
CA GLU A 277 -3.46 -27.38 14.53
C GLU A 277 -3.89 -27.73 15.97
N LEU A 278 -4.61 -26.85 16.67
CA LEU A 278 -5.21 -27.18 17.97
C LEU A 278 -6.24 -28.31 17.86
N GLY A 279 -7.00 -28.34 16.77
CA GLY A 279 -7.95 -29.43 16.48
C GLY A 279 -7.24 -30.78 16.37
N LYS A 280 -6.19 -30.85 15.55
CA LYS A 280 -5.36 -32.07 15.41
C LYS A 280 -4.76 -32.53 16.74
N ILE A 281 -4.20 -31.61 17.52
CA ILE A 281 -3.61 -31.93 18.82
C ILE A 281 -4.67 -32.46 19.79
N ASN A 282 -5.84 -31.81 19.86
CA ASN A 282 -6.93 -32.27 20.73
C ASN A 282 -7.49 -33.64 20.29
N GLU A 283 -7.62 -33.90 18.99
CA GLU A 283 -8.01 -35.23 18.49
C GLU A 283 -6.97 -36.30 18.81
N GLY A 284 -5.68 -36.00 18.61
CA GLY A 284 -4.57 -36.87 18.98
C GLY A 284 -4.56 -37.16 20.47
N TYR A 285 -4.72 -36.12 21.30
CA TYR A 285 -4.78 -36.23 22.74
C TYR A 285 -5.96 -37.11 23.18
N LYS A 286 -7.17 -36.89 22.63
CA LYS A 286 -8.35 -37.70 22.93
C LYS A 286 -8.12 -39.17 22.57
N LYS A 287 -7.60 -39.45 21.37
CA LYS A 287 -7.31 -40.83 20.92
C LYS A 287 -6.28 -41.52 21.84
N THR A 288 -5.20 -40.85 22.21
CA THR A 288 -4.15 -41.39 23.08
C THR A 288 -4.67 -41.60 24.50
N TYR A 289 -5.43 -40.64 25.03
CA TYR A 289 -6.04 -40.72 26.36
C TYR A 289 -7.06 -41.86 26.45
N THR A 290 -7.93 -42.04 25.45
CA THR A 290 -8.86 -43.17 25.40
C THR A 290 -8.14 -44.52 25.35
N LYS A 291 -7.04 -44.63 24.60
CA LYS A 291 -6.20 -45.85 24.59
C LYS A 291 -5.60 -46.13 25.97
N LEU A 292 -5.10 -45.10 26.65
CA LEU A 292 -4.50 -45.22 27.98
C LEU A 292 -5.54 -45.68 29.03
N ILE A 293 -6.75 -45.11 29.00
CA ILE A 293 -7.87 -45.55 29.85
C ILE A 293 -8.24 -47.01 29.56
N ASN A 294 -8.34 -47.39 28.29
CA ASN A 294 -8.72 -48.76 27.94
C ASN A 294 -7.68 -49.77 28.46
N ILE A 295 -6.38 -49.48 28.34
CA ILE A 295 -5.30 -50.35 28.87
C ILE A 295 -5.33 -50.43 30.40
N THR A 296 -5.61 -49.32 31.09
CA THR A 296 -5.69 -49.30 32.56
C THR A 296 -6.98 -49.94 33.11
N SER A 297 -8.04 -49.99 32.31
CA SER A 297 -9.35 -50.55 32.70
C SER A 297 -9.47 -52.05 32.37
N ASP A 298 -8.79 -52.53 31.33
CA ASP A 298 -8.77 -53.94 30.93
C ASP A 298 -7.88 -54.72 31.92
N LYS A 299 -8.51 -55.47 32.85
CA LYS A 299 -7.84 -56.27 33.90
C LYS A 299 -7.07 -57.49 33.33
N LYS A 300 -6.31 -57.34 32.25
CA LYS A 300 -5.50 -58.41 31.67
C LYS A 300 -4.17 -58.57 32.41
N PRO A 301 -3.73 -59.81 32.69
CA PRO A 301 -2.56 -60.09 33.53
C PRO A 301 -1.19 -59.78 32.90
N LYS A 302 -1.13 -59.29 31.65
CA LYS A 302 0.10 -58.77 31.03
C LYS A 302 0.02 -57.24 30.97
N PHE A 303 0.40 -56.62 32.08
CA PHE A 303 0.61 -55.16 32.16
C PHE A 303 1.82 -54.79 31.29
N ASP A 304 1.58 -54.28 30.08
CA ASP A 304 2.65 -53.83 29.20
C ASP A 304 3.12 -52.43 29.61
N LYS A 305 4.00 -52.38 30.62
CA LYS A 305 4.54 -51.14 31.21
C LYS A 305 5.18 -50.23 30.15
N TYR A 306 5.77 -50.83 29.12
CA TYR A 306 6.39 -50.12 28.00
C TYR A 306 5.35 -49.34 27.15
N GLU A 307 4.18 -49.93 26.91
CA GLU A 307 3.11 -49.28 26.15
C GLU A 307 2.51 -48.10 26.92
N LEU A 308 2.38 -48.20 28.25
CA LEU A 308 1.96 -47.11 29.13
C LEU A 308 2.94 -45.94 29.14
N GLU A 309 4.24 -46.20 29.29
CA GLU A 309 5.29 -45.17 29.24
C GLU A 309 5.29 -44.45 27.87
N LYS A 310 5.14 -45.19 26.78
CA LYS A 310 5.04 -44.63 25.43
C LYS A 310 3.82 -43.72 25.26
N LEU A 311 2.64 -44.13 25.74
CA LEU A 311 1.42 -43.32 25.66
C LEU A 311 1.52 -42.06 26.54
N SER A 312 2.12 -42.16 27.72
CA SER A 312 2.39 -41.00 28.59
C SER A 312 3.32 -39.99 27.93
N LEU A 313 4.42 -40.45 27.30
CA LEU A 313 5.33 -39.58 26.55
C LEU A 313 4.63 -38.86 25.39
N ILE A 314 3.72 -39.55 24.69
CA ILE A 314 2.93 -38.94 23.61
C ILE A 314 2.00 -37.85 24.16
N LEU A 315 1.34 -38.08 25.30
CA LEU A 315 0.49 -37.06 25.94
C LEU A 315 1.29 -35.83 26.37
N ASP A 316 2.46 -36.03 26.98
CA ASP A 316 3.37 -34.94 27.37
C ASP A 316 3.83 -34.10 26.16
N VAL A 317 4.15 -34.76 25.04
CA VAL A 317 4.53 -34.07 23.80
C VAL A 317 3.36 -33.23 23.28
N LEU A 318 2.15 -33.80 23.21
CA LEU A 318 0.95 -33.09 22.75
C LEU A 318 0.59 -31.91 23.65
N GLU A 319 0.77 -32.04 24.96
CA GLU A 319 0.52 -30.96 25.92
C GLU A 319 1.56 -29.82 25.76
N LYS A 320 2.84 -30.18 25.60
CA LYS A 320 3.91 -29.21 25.28
C LYS A 320 3.64 -28.48 23.97
N GLU A 321 3.19 -29.18 22.93
CA GLU A 321 2.80 -28.58 21.65
C GLU A 321 1.62 -27.62 21.80
N LYS A 322 0.57 -28.03 22.53
CA LYS A 322 -0.59 -27.17 22.85
C LYS A 322 -0.16 -25.90 23.57
N PHE A 323 0.78 -26.00 24.51
CA PHE A 323 1.32 -24.86 25.24
C PHE A 323 2.11 -23.92 24.32
N LYS A 324 2.98 -24.46 23.46
CA LYS A 324 3.71 -23.67 22.44
C LYS A 324 2.75 -22.92 21.51
N ILE A 325 1.70 -23.57 21.02
CA ILE A 325 0.69 -22.92 20.17
C ILE A 325 -0.02 -21.79 20.93
N LYS A 326 -0.39 -21.99 22.20
CA LYS A 326 -0.99 -20.92 23.02
C LYS A 326 -0.04 -19.73 23.18
N GLN A 327 1.26 -19.95 23.37
CA GLN A 327 2.26 -18.90 23.44
C GLN A 327 2.40 -18.11 22.13
N ILE A 328 2.46 -18.79 20.98
CA ILE A 328 2.46 -18.15 19.65
C ILE A 328 1.20 -17.29 19.47
N SER A 329 0.06 -17.80 19.95
CA SER A 329 -1.20 -17.07 19.99
C SER A 329 -1.12 -15.78 20.84
N HIS A 330 -0.36 -15.75 21.94
CA HIS A 330 -0.24 -14.54 22.77
C HIS A 330 0.72 -13.50 22.18
N ARG A 331 1.71 -13.92 21.38
CA ARG A 331 2.61 -13.02 20.62
C ARG A 331 1.96 -12.38 19.37
N ARG A 332 0.65 -12.56 19.17
CA ARG A 332 -0.13 -12.09 18.00
C ARG A 332 -0.14 -10.58 17.77
N TYR A 333 0.30 -9.77 18.73
CA TYR A 333 0.37 -8.32 18.54
C TYR A 333 1.62 -7.97 17.75
N ASP A 334 1.43 -7.72 16.46
CA ASP A 334 2.44 -7.18 15.57
C ASP A 334 2.67 -5.69 15.87
N PHE A 335 3.13 -5.42 17.09
CA PHE A 335 3.38 -4.09 17.61
C PHE A 335 4.32 -3.32 16.69
N ARG A 336 5.32 -3.99 16.12
CA ARG A 336 6.22 -3.39 15.13
C ARG A 336 5.46 -2.90 13.89
N ALA A 337 4.58 -3.71 13.31
CA ALA A 337 3.77 -3.28 12.16
C ALA A 337 2.86 -2.10 12.50
N ILE A 338 2.24 -2.10 13.69
CA ILE A 338 1.40 -1.00 14.17
C ILE A 338 2.22 0.27 14.38
N VAL A 339 3.39 0.19 15.02
CA VAL A 339 4.28 1.33 15.23
C VAL A 339 4.76 1.91 13.91
N THR A 340 5.17 1.07 12.95
CA THR A 340 5.56 1.54 11.62
C THR A 340 4.39 2.23 10.90
N PHE A 341 3.18 1.68 11.01
CA PHE A 341 1.98 2.30 10.45
C PHE A 341 1.67 3.65 11.09
N VAL A 342 1.63 3.72 12.42
CA VAL A 342 1.35 4.97 13.16
C VAL A 342 2.41 6.01 12.84
N GLY A 343 3.70 5.64 12.86
CA GLY A 343 4.79 6.55 12.52
C GLY A 343 4.68 7.11 11.10
N SER A 344 4.35 6.27 10.12
CA SER A 344 4.17 6.71 8.73
C SER A 344 2.90 7.52 8.49
N PHE A 345 1.82 7.26 9.23
CA PHE A 345 0.56 8.02 9.16
C PHE A 345 0.64 9.39 9.86
N LEU A 346 1.44 9.51 10.92
CA LEU A 346 1.61 10.77 11.64
C LEU A 346 2.24 11.85 10.74
N ILE A 347 3.20 11.48 9.89
CA ILE A 347 3.92 12.42 9.01
C ILE A 347 2.95 13.26 8.15
N PRO A 348 2.10 12.67 7.27
CA PRO A 348 1.19 13.47 6.46
C PRO A 348 0.13 14.19 7.31
N THR A 349 -0.26 13.63 8.46
CA THR A 349 -1.25 14.27 9.33
C THR A 349 -0.72 15.55 9.95
N ILE A 350 0.51 15.52 10.47
CA ILE A 350 1.19 16.70 11.02
C ILE A 350 1.42 17.73 9.92
N THR A 351 1.92 17.28 8.76
CA THR A 351 2.16 18.15 7.60
C THR A 351 0.88 18.87 7.15
N LEU A 352 -0.26 18.16 7.13
CA LEU A 352 -1.56 18.74 6.80
C LEU A 352 -1.98 19.81 7.82
N ILE A 353 -1.84 19.52 9.11
CA ILE A 353 -2.19 20.44 10.19
C ILE A 353 -1.33 21.71 10.13
N GLU A 354 -0.02 21.58 9.89
CA GLU A 354 0.90 22.71 9.78
C GLU A 354 0.56 23.61 8.60
N LYS A 355 0.33 23.02 7.40
CA LYS A 355 -0.08 23.76 6.20
C LYS A 355 -1.40 24.51 6.39
N ILE A 356 -2.41 23.88 7.02
CA ILE A 356 -3.70 24.52 7.32
C ILE A 356 -3.54 25.67 8.31
N ARG A 357 -2.74 25.48 9.37
CA ARG A 357 -2.50 26.53 10.38
C ARG A 357 -1.59 27.66 9.87
N GLY A 358 -0.95 27.47 8.71
CA GLY A 358 -0.03 28.45 8.14
C GLY A 358 1.29 28.55 8.90
N PHE A 359 1.64 27.54 9.72
CA PHE A 359 2.98 27.42 10.27
C PHE A 359 3.87 26.82 9.18
N ILE A 360 4.82 27.61 8.69
CA ILE A 360 5.82 27.19 7.71
C ILE A 360 6.97 26.55 8.48
N ILE A 361 7.37 25.33 8.10
CA ILE A 361 8.76 24.86 8.21
C ILE A 361 9.48 25.29 6.95
#